data_AF-A0AAW4GAG3-F1
#
_entry.id   AF-A0AAW4GAG3-F1
#
_cell.length_a   1.000
_cell.length_b   1.000
_cell.length_c   1.000
_cell.angle_alpha   90.00
_cell.angle_beta   90.00
_cell.angle_gamma   90.00
#
_symmetry.space_group_name_H-M   'P 1'
#
loop_
_entity.id
_entity.type
_entity.pdbx_description
1 polymer ?
#
loop_
_entity_poly.entity_id
_entity_poly.type
_entity_poly.pdbx_seq_one_letter_code
_entity_poly.pdbx_strand_id
1 'polypeptide(L)'
;METRRAEEREKLERRLAAEVRVMEANEANIAEFLQADSELAAAEAELRVITERSAKAKATALAAIAERVGSVSGAADLVEISAAKAKTLLREAGLSVATKKATSSQESTPAPATPDAATDESRAEQTDPAVMSA
;
A
#
# COMPACT_ATOMS: atom_id res chain seq x y z
N MET A 1 -59.51 -32.80 -53.27
CA MET A 1 -59.47 -31.55 -52.48
C MET A 1 -58.99 -31.79 -51.07
N GLU A 2 -59.35 -32.91 -50.42
CA GLU A 2 -58.94 -33.23 -49.04
C GLU A 2 -57.45 -33.59 -48.92
N THR A 3 -56.87 -34.29 -49.89
CA THR A 3 -55.44 -34.64 -49.91
C THR A 3 -54.52 -33.42 -49.94
N ARG A 4 -54.82 -32.42 -50.79
CA ARG A 4 -54.07 -31.15 -50.84
C ARG A 4 -54.10 -30.39 -49.52
N ARG A 5 -55.24 -30.39 -48.81
CA ARG A 5 -55.35 -29.76 -47.47
C ARG A 5 -54.54 -30.51 -46.41
N ALA A 6 -54.46 -31.83 -46.50
CA ALA A 6 -53.64 -32.64 -45.60
C ALA A 6 -52.14 -32.42 -45.85
N GLU A 7 -51.72 -32.38 -47.11
CA GLU A 7 -50.33 -32.09 -47.51
C GLU A 7 -49.88 -30.69 -47.09
N GLU A 8 -50.76 -29.68 -47.22
CA GLU A 8 -50.48 -28.32 -46.76
C GLU A 8 -50.32 -28.22 -45.24
N ARG A 9 -51.16 -28.94 -44.47
CA ARG A 9 -51.04 -29.01 -43.01
C ARG A 9 -49.74 -29.68 -42.58
N GLU A 10 -49.41 -30.82 -43.17
CA GLU A 10 -48.17 -31.54 -42.84
C GLU A 10 -46.93 -30.70 -43.18
N LYS A 11 -46.98 -29.93 -44.28
CA LYS A 11 -45.91 -28.99 -44.64
C LYS A 11 -45.77 -27.84 -43.63
N LEU A 12 -46.89 -27.31 -43.13
CA LEU A 12 -46.88 -26.27 -42.09
C LEU A 12 -46.38 -26.82 -40.76
N GLU A 13 -46.79 -28.01 -40.35
CA GLU A 13 -46.32 -28.67 -39.13
C GLU A 13 -44.81 -28.95 -39.18
N ARG A 14 -44.29 -29.42 -40.31
CA ARG A 14 -42.84 -29.59 -40.50
C ARG A 14 -42.07 -28.27 -40.41
N ARG A 15 -42.63 -27.19 -40.97
CA ARG A 15 -42.02 -25.85 -40.91
C ARG A 15 -42.02 -25.30 -39.48
N LEU A 16 -43.15 -25.40 -38.78
CA LEU A 16 -43.28 -25.01 -37.37
C LEU A 16 -42.32 -25.81 -36.49
N ALA A 17 -42.23 -27.12 -36.70
CA ALA A 17 -41.30 -27.97 -35.93
C ALA A 17 -39.83 -27.59 -36.19
N ALA A 18 -39.47 -27.23 -37.43
CA ALA A 18 -38.13 -26.75 -37.74
C ALA A 18 -37.84 -25.39 -37.09
N GLU A 19 -38.81 -24.48 -37.11
CA GLU A 19 -38.70 -23.15 -36.48
C GLU A 19 -38.57 -23.25 -34.96
N VAL A 20 -39.37 -24.09 -34.30
CA VAL A 20 -39.26 -24.36 -32.86
C VAL A 20 -37.88 -24.88 -32.50
N ARG A 21 -37.33 -25.84 -33.27
CA ARG A 21 -35.98 -26.36 -33.02
C ARG A 21 -34.90 -25.29 -33.14
N VAL A 22 -35.03 -24.36 -34.09
CA VAL A 22 -34.11 -23.23 -34.22
C VAL A 22 -34.24 -22.29 -33.02
N MET A 23 -35.47 -22.03 -32.57
CA MET A 23 -35.72 -21.20 -31.39
C MET A 23 -35.13 -21.82 -30.12
N GLU A 24 -35.34 -23.12 -29.89
CA GLU A 24 -34.77 -23.86 -28.75
C GLU A 24 -33.24 -23.85 -28.78
N ALA A 25 -32.63 -24.06 -29.95
CA ALA A 25 -31.18 -23.97 -30.10
C ALA A 25 -30.66 -22.55 -29.82
N ASN A 26 -31.38 -21.52 -30.28
CA ASN A 26 -31.01 -20.13 -30.02
C ASN A 26 -31.15 -19.78 -28.54
N GLU A 27 -32.20 -20.24 -27.86
CA GLU A 27 -32.40 -20.04 -26.43
C GLU A 27 -31.27 -20.71 -25.62
N ALA A 28 -30.91 -21.94 -25.97
CA ALA A 28 -29.78 -22.64 -25.34
C ALA A 28 -28.46 -21.87 -25.52
N ASN A 29 -28.19 -21.37 -26.73
CA ASN A 29 -26.98 -20.57 -27.01
C ASN A 29 -26.97 -19.25 -26.23
N ILE A 30 -28.13 -18.58 -26.10
CA ILE A 30 -28.24 -17.34 -25.32
C ILE A 30 -28.02 -17.64 -23.83
N ALA A 31 -28.60 -18.71 -23.30
CA ALA A 31 -28.41 -19.11 -21.91
C ALA A 31 -26.93 -19.42 -21.61
N GLU A 32 -26.24 -20.15 -22.49
CA GLU A 32 -24.81 -20.43 -22.37
C GLU A 32 -23.98 -19.15 -22.39
N PHE A 33 -24.27 -18.24 -23.32
CA PHE A 33 -23.59 -16.94 -23.40
C PHE A 33 -23.77 -16.12 -22.11
N LEU A 34 -24.99 -16.01 -21.61
CA LEU A 34 -25.29 -15.26 -20.38
C LEU A 34 -24.65 -15.90 -19.14
N GLN A 35 -24.60 -17.23 -19.08
CA GLN A 35 -23.90 -17.93 -18.02
C GLN A 35 -22.40 -17.62 -18.06
N ALA A 36 -21.77 -17.71 -19.23
CA ALA A 36 -20.35 -17.40 -19.39
C ALA A 36 -20.01 -15.95 -19.03
N ASP A 37 -20.87 -14.99 -19.41
CA ASP A 37 -20.71 -13.58 -19.03
C ASP A 37 -20.82 -13.38 -17.51
N SER A 38 -21.77 -14.07 -16.85
CA SER A 38 -21.89 -14.06 -15.40
C SER A 38 -20.68 -14.66 -14.69
N GLU A 39 -20.12 -15.75 -15.21
CA GLU A 39 -18.91 -16.39 -14.68
C GLU A 39 -17.68 -15.47 -14.84
N LEU A 40 -17.57 -14.78 -15.97
CA LEU A 40 -16.52 -13.79 -16.20
C LEU A 40 -16.63 -12.62 -15.22
N ALA A 41 -17.83 -12.08 -15.04
CA ALA A 41 -18.07 -11.00 -14.07
C ALA A 41 -17.73 -11.43 -12.63
N ALA A 42 -18.03 -12.68 -12.26
CA ALA A 42 -17.65 -13.23 -10.97
C ALA A 42 -16.12 -13.34 -10.83
N ALA A 43 -15.44 -13.87 -11.84
CA ALA A 43 -13.98 -13.99 -11.85
C ALA A 43 -13.27 -12.63 -11.78
N GLU A 44 -13.80 -11.60 -12.45
CA GLU A 44 -13.27 -10.23 -12.36
C GLU A 44 -13.40 -9.67 -10.95
N ALA A 45 -14.56 -9.86 -10.32
CA ALA A 45 -14.79 -9.42 -8.94
C ALA A 45 -13.83 -10.12 -7.96
N GLU A 46 -13.60 -11.42 -8.12
CA GLU A 46 -12.63 -12.16 -7.32
C GLU A 46 -11.19 -11.65 -7.53
N LEU A 47 -10.78 -11.42 -8.79
CA LEU A 47 -9.46 -10.90 -9.11
C LEU A 47 -9.23 -9.53 -8.48
N ARG A 48 -10.25 -8.67 -8.46
CA ARG A 48 -10.19 -7.36 -7.80
C ARG A 48 -9.95 -7.52 -6.29
N VAL A 49 -10.71 -8.38 -5.62
CA VAL A 49 -10.55 -8.65 -4.18
C VAL A 49 -9.15 -9.20 -3.86
N ILE A 50 -8.67 -10.16 -4.66
CA ILE A 50 -7.33 -10.74 -4.48
C ILE A 50 -6.25 -9.67 -4.68
N THR A 51 -6.40 -8.83 -5.71
CA THR A 51 -5.46 -7.76 -6.01
C THR A 51 -5.40 -6.75 -4.87
N GLU A 52 -6.53 -6.25 -4.40
CA GLU A 52 -6.63 -5.31 -3.28
C GLU A 52 -6.02 -5.89 -1.99
N ARG A 53 -6.34 -7.15 -1.68
CA ARG A 53 -5.78 -7.86 -0.52
C ARG A 53 -4.26 -8.03 -0.64
N SER A 54 -3.78 -8.42 -1.82
CA SER A 54 -2.36 -8.63 -2.07
C SER A 54 -1.57 -7.32 -2.01
N ALA A 55 -2.14 -6.20 -2.49
CA ALA A 55 -1.54 -4.88 -2.41
C ALA A 55 -1.40 -4.43 -0.96
N LYS A 56 -2.44 -4.61 -0.14
CA LYS A 56 -2.40 -4.30 1.29
C LYS A 56 -1.39 -5.17 2.05
N ALA A 57 -1.35 -6.47 1.74
CA ALA A 57 -0.38 -7.39 2.35
C ALA A 57 1.06 -7.00 1.98
N LYS A 58 1.32 -6.69 0.70
CA LYS A 58 2.62 -6.19 0.23
C LYS A 58 3.03 -4.89 0.91
N ALA A 59 2.12 -3.92 1.03
CA ALA A 59 2.40 -2.66 1.71
C ALA A 59 2.70 -2.86 3.20
N THR A 60 1.96 -3.77 3.87
CA THR A 60 2.20 -4.10 5.29
C THR A 60 3.57 -4.76 5.49
N ALA A 61 3.93 -5.73 4.65
CA ALA A 61 5.24 -6.36 4.70
C ALA A 61 6.37 -5.36 4.42
N LEU A 62 6.19 -4.48 3.44
CA LEU A 62 7.13 -3.42 3.11
C LEU A 62 7.31 -2.43 4.27
N ALA A 63 6.22 -2.05 4.96
CA ALA A 63 6.28 -1.20 6.14
C ALA A 63 7.10 -1.86 7.26
N ALA A 64 6.84 -3.14 7.54
CA ALA A 64 7.59 -3.89 8.55
C ALA A 64 9.09 -4.01 8.22
N ILE A 65 9.44 -4.19 6.94
CA ILE A 65 10.85 -4.19 6.51
C ILE A 65 11.44 -2.78 6.69
N ALA A 66 10.72 -1.73 6.27
CA ALA A 66 11.17 -0.36 6.39
C ALA A 66 11.38 0.09 7.85
N GLU A 67 10.58 -0.38 8.80
CA GLU A 67 10.78 -0.14 10.24
C GLU A 67 12.06 -0.79 10.78
N ARG A 68 12.40 -1.98 10.28
CA ARG A 68 13.62 -2.71 10.66
C ARG A 68 14.86 -2.11 10.03
N VAL A 69 14.78 -1.75 8.75
CA VAL A 69 15.87 -1.14 7.97
C VAL A 69 16.05 0.35 8.29
N GLY A 70 15.01 1.01 8.80
CA GLY A 70 15.00 2.44 9.11
C GLY A 70 14.73 3.35 7.90
N SER A 71 14.52 2.79 6.71
CA SER A 71 14.17 3.57 5.52
C SER A 71 13.26 2.80 4.54
N VAL A 72 12.33 3.53 3.92
CA VAL A 72 11.46 2.98 2.86
C VAL A 72 12.25 2.66 1.60
N SER A 73 13.26 3.48 1.26
CA SER A 73 14.10 3.23 0.08
C SER A 73 14.93 1.96 0.25
N GLY A 74 15.59 1.75 1.40
CA GLY A 74 16.34 0.53 1.65
C GLY A 74 15.46 -0.73 1.71
N ALA A 75 14.23 -0.60 2.22
CA ALA A 75 13.26 -1.69 2.12
C ALA A 75 12.84 -1.99 0.68
N ALA A 76 12.71 -0.97 -0.17
CA ALA A 76 12.39 -1.11 -1.58
C ALA A 76 13.50 -1.85 -2.35
N ASP A 77 14.75 -1.51 -2.08
CA ASP A 77 15.92 -2.16 -2.68
C ASP A 77 15.97 -3.66 -2.33
N LEU A 78 15.64 -4.03 -1.07
CA LEU A 78 15.61 -5.43 -0.62
C LEU A 78 14.50 -6.27 -1.27
N VAL A 79 13.40 -5.64 -1.71
CA VAL A 79 12.31 -6.34 -2.40
C VAL A 79 12.30 -6.05 -3.90
N GLU A 80 13.41 -5.51 -4.43
CA GLU A 80 13.66 -5.27 -5.85
C GLU A 80 12.58 -4.40 -6.53
N ILE A 81 12.10 -3.37 -5.83
CA ILE A 81 11.20 -2.36 -6.41
C ILE A 81 11.78 -0.96 -6.27
N SER A 82 11.32 -0.03 -7.11
CA SER A 82 11.73 1.36 -6.97
C SER A 82 11.20 1.98 -5.68
N ALA A 83 11.99 2.87 -5.07
CA ALA A 83 11.57 3.63 -3.89
C ALA A 83 10.28 4.44 -4.13
N ALA A 84 10.04 4.92 -5.35
CA ALA A 84 8.80 5.59 -5.73
C ALA A 84 7.59 4.64 -5.64
N LYS A 85 7.73 3.41 -6.17
CA LYS A 85 6.69 2.38 -6.10
C LYS A 85 6.42 1.96 -4.66
N ALA A 86 7.47 1.78 -3.86
CA ALA A 86 7.38 1.49 -2.44
C ALA A 86 6.60 2.57 -1.67
N LYS A 87 6.93 3.85 -1.87
CA LYS A 87 6.22 4.98 -1.24
C LYS A 87 4.75 5.05 -1.66
N THR A 88 4.47 4.83 -2.96
CA THR A 88 3.09 4.80 -3.47
C THR A 88 2.29 3.67 -2.83
N LEU A 89 2.82 2.45 -2.76
CA LEU A 89 2.17 1.31 -2.13
C LEU A 89 1.83 1.56 -0.64
N LEU A 90 2.75 2.17 0.11
CA LEU A 90 2.50 2.54 1.50
C LEU A 90 1.39 3.60 1.61
N ARG A 91 1.44 4.64 0.77
CA ARG A 91 0.43 5.70 0.76
C ARG A 91 -0.96 5.17 0.39
N GLU A 92 -1.06 4.34 -0.64
CA GLU A 92 -2.33 3.71 -1.07
C GLU A 92 -2.90 2.80 0.03
N ALA A 93 -2.04 2.15 0.81
CA ALA A 93 -2.46 1.36 1.96
C ALA A 93 -2.74 2.19 3.24
N GLY A 94 -2.56 3.53 3.20
CA GLY A 94 -2.71 4.41 4.37
C GLY A 94 -1.63 4.20 5.44
N LEU A 95 -0.50 3.58 5.08
CA LEU A 95 0.60 3.29 5.99
C LEU A 95 1.66 4.38 5.89
N SER A 96 2.14 4.85 7.04
CA SER A 96 3.33 5.70 7.14
C SER A 96 4.36 4.99 8.02
N VAL A 97 5.61 4.99 7.56
CA VAL A 97 6.73 4.45 8.34
C VAL A 97 7.39 5.62 9.05
N ALA A 98 7.33 5.62 10.38
CA ALA A 98 8.11 6.56 11.17
C ALA A 98 9.59 6.22 10.94
N THR A 99 10.28 7.03 10.16
CA THR A 99 11.74 6.92 10.05
C THR A 99 12.31 7.13 11.44
N LYS A 100 13.00 6.11 11.97
CA LYS A 100 13.85 6.29 13.13
C LYS A 100 14.89 7.32 12.72
N LYS A 101 14.62 8.58 13.05
CA LYS A 101 15.61 9.65 12.92
C LYS A 101 16.80 9.15 13.71
N ALA A 102 17.88 8.83 13.01
CA ALA A 102 19.15 8.62 13.66
C ALA A 102 19.47 9.94 14.38
N THR A 103 19.11 10.05 15.65
CA THR A 103 19.92 10.78 16.62
C THR A 103 21.23 10.00 16.69
N SER A 104 22.05 10.17 15.66
CA SER A 104 23.49 9.95 15.76
C SER A 104 23.91 10.86 16.90
N SER A 105 24.32 10.25 18.00
CA SER A 105 24.94 10.93 19.12
C SER A 105 25.94 11.94 18.56
N GLN A 106 25.64 13.23 18.71
CA GLN A 106 26.70 14.22 18.74
C GLN A 106 27.47 13.91 20.01
N GLU A 107 28.52 13.12 19.87
CA GLU A 107 29.62 13.11 20.82
C GLU A 107 30.27 14.49 20.71
N SER A 108 29.67 15.46 21.38
CA SER A 108 30.27 16.75 21.64
C SER A 108 31.45 16.49 22.56
N THR A 109 32.65 16.46 21.98
CA THR A 109 33.89 16.60 22.73
C THR A 109 33.75 17.80 23.66
N PRO A 110 33.83 17.66 25.00
CA PRO A 110 33.84 18.81 25.85
C PRO A 110 35.18 19.52 25.67
N ALA A 111 35.12 20.74 25.16
CA ALA A 111 36.24 21.69 25.24
C ALA A 111 36.58 21.92 26.73
N PRO A 112 37.86 22.07 27.10
CA PRO A 112 38.22 22.34 28.49
C PRO A 112 37.79 23.78 28.81
N ALA A 113 36.75 23.93 29.62
CA ALA A 113 36.38 25.19 30.22
C ALA A 113 37.22 25.40 31.49
N THR A 114 38.09 26.40 31.46
CA THR A 114 38.68 27.03 32.63
C THR A 114 37.58 27.53 33.56
N PRO A 115 37.59 27.21 34.87
CA PRO A 115 36.70 27.87 35.81
C PRO A 115 37.35 29.17 36.31
N ASP A 116 36.77 30.29 35.89
CA ASP A 116 36.88 31.59 36.54
C ASP A 116 35.68 31.74 37.50
N ALA A 117 35.96 31.90 38.79
CA ALA A 117 35.03 32.18 39.88
C ALA A 117 35.90 32.57 41.10
N ALA A 118 35.63 33.60 41.91
CA ALA A 118 34.51 34.51 42.04
C ALA A 118 34.97 35.74 42.84
N THR A 119 34.27 36.88 42.66
CA THR A 119 34.39 38.07 43.51
C THR A 119 33.08 38.24 44.30
N ASP A 120 33.15 38.14 45.64
CA ASP A 120 32.20 38.67 46.65
C ASP A 120 32.60 38.10 48.04
N GLU A 121 32.61 38.77 49.20
CA GLU A 121 32.35 40.14 49.63
C GLU A 121 33.23 40.42 50.87
N SER A 122 33.53 41.71 51.04
CA SER A 122 33.70 42.51 52.27
C SER A 122 34.18 41.93 53.63
N ARG A 123 35.15 42.69 54.17
CA ARG A 123 35.24 43.23 55.55
C ARG A 123 36.03 42.45 56.62
N ALA A 124 37.24 42.95 56.94
CA ALA A 124 37.54 43.63 58.21
C ALA A 124 39.00 44.17 58.25
N GLU A 125 39.09 45.50 58.42
CA GLU A 125 40.08 46.35 59.10
C GLU A 125 41.52 45.89 59.46
N GLN A 126 42.41 46.89 59.33
CA GLN A 126 43.63 47.17 60.11
C GLN A 126 44.83 46.22 59.91
N THR A 127 46.04 46.68 59.61
CA THR A 127 46.78 47.80 60.20
C THR A 127 48.01 48.10 59.32
N ASP A 128 48.40 49.37 59.19
CA ASP A 128 49.75 49.75 58.76
C ASP A 128 50.65 49.81 60.01
N PRO A 129 51.89 49.27 59.97
CA PRO A 129 53.01 50.22 60.07
C PRO A 129 54.25 49.84 59.23
N ALA A 130 54.68 50.83 58.44
CA ALA A 130 56.06 51.22 58.11
C ALA A 130 57.22 50.39 58.71
N VAL A 131 58.11 49.85 57.85
CA VAL A 131 59.57 49.81 58.12
C VAL A 131 60.37 49.89 56.82
N MET A 132 61.27 50.88 56.75
CA MET A 132 62.35 51.03 55.77
C MET A 132 63.37 49.89 55.89
N SER A 133 63.94 49.46 54.77
CA SER A 133 65.27 48.83 54.67
C SER A 133 65.62 48.75 53.18
N ALA A 134 66.80 49.05 52.67
CA ALA A 134 67.98 49.81 53.11
C ALA A 134 68.73 50.15 51.80
#